data_AF-A0A0Q9YPE8-F1
#
_entry.id   AF-A0A0Q9YPE8-F1
#
_cell.length_a   1.000
_cell.length_b   1.000
_cell.length_c   1.000
_cell.angle_alpha   90.00
_cell.angle_beta   90.00
_cell.angle_gamma   90.00
#
_symmetry.space_group_name_H-M   'P 1'
#
loop_
_entity.id
_entity.type
_entity.pdbx_description
1 polymer ?
#
loop_
_entity_poly.entity_id
_entity_poly.type
_entity_poly.pdbx_seq_one_letter_code
_entity_poly.pdbx_strand_id
1 'polypeptide(L)'
;MAGKYLHPDHKATPPQVEQLTCVKCGGALTLRAKGYTTTLVCPYCAALYNVTVNGLEIEGLSANKSNVTPYIPLGTRGKLHGATWEVIGFMQRRSPMTTWQEYLLFNPYKGFRWLTECLGHWNYVVTLHDVPKKNIIGNKLTYLDLTYQYYARYNAVVTYVVGEFYWRVKANDACQIEDYVCAPNILTQEKGADEQNWSLAEYIEPETIKTAFNLDANLPAKVGATINQPFKRKQELSAMVSVGVIGTIILAVFTFILIAANHEKTLSTGEFSAISNQVLSQSTPILPYNATTANSEPVSPNNQTPVNTETVSPTFEITDNKAFLHFYLYAPVNNSWVDLDAKLINEETGKSVYFESGVEYYHGYDEGYWSEGSTTNSMTFSALPKGKYHLVFNATTNAYGSLPVKYSLKQGGINGGSFFFTIFLMLLPSVVGLGYYFYFEYKRRIS
;
A
#
# COMPACT_ATOMS: atom_id res chain seq x y z
N MET A 1 -14.61 -22.10 9.94
CA MET A 1 -14.34 -23.56 10.15
C MET A 1 -14.76 -24.04 11.53
N ALA A 2 -14.81 -23.17 12.53
CA ALA A 2 -15.36 -23.47 13.85
C ALA A 2 -16.79 -24.06 13.75
N GLY A 3 -17.62 -23.53 12.85
CA GLY A 3 -18.96 -24.09 12.57
C GLY A 3 -18.98 -25.50 11.95
N LYS A 4 -17.84 -26.00 11.43
CA LYS A 4 -17.67 -27.34 10.85
C LYS A 4 -16.96 -28.32 11.79
N TYR A 5 -16.34 -27.86 12.88
CA TYR A 5 -15.75 -28.75 13.88
C TYR A 5 -16.90 -29.42 14.65
N LEU A 6 -17.15 -30.67 14.32
CA LEU A 6 -18.16 -31.51 14.95
C LEU A 6 -17.60 -31.98 16.29
N HIS A 7 -18.25 -31.56 17.37
CA HIS A 7 -18.06 -32.24 18.65
C HIS A 7 -18.56 -33.67 18.47
N PRO A 8 -17.90 -34.71 19.01
CA PRO A 8 -18.47 -36.06 19.03
C PRO A 8 -19.89 -35.99 19.60
N ASP A 9 -20.83 -36.67 18.93
CA ASP A 9 -22.25 -36.65 19.26
C ASP A 9 -22.44 -37.01 20.74
N HIS A 10 -22.79 -36.00 21.55
CA HIS A 10 -23.21 -36.24 22.92
C HIS A 10 -24.53 -37.02 22.87
N LYS A 11 -24.62 -38.16 23.58
CA LYS A 11 -25.89 -38.88 23.72
C LYS A 11 -26.94 -37.92 24.28
N ALA A 12 -27.89 -37.57 23.44
CA ALA A 12 -28.90 -36.56 23.71
C ALA A 12 -29.73 -36.94 24.94
N THR A 13 -29.73 -36.08 25.96
CA THR A 13 -30.68 -36.13 27.06
C THR A 13 -31.61 -34.92 26.90
N PRO A 14 -32.95 -35.07 27.06
CA PRO A 14 -33.87 -33.95 26.98
C PRO A 14 -33.41 -32.81 27.89
N PRO A 15 -33.46 -31.54 27.43
CA PRO A 15 -33.03 -30.41 28.23
C PRO A 15 -33.87 -30.35 29.51
N GLN A 16 -33.22 -30.57 30.66
CA GLN A 16 -33.87 -30.41 31.95
C GLN A 16 -33.62 -28.99 32.42
N VAL A 17 -34.65 -28.15 32.30
CA VAL A 17 -34.65 -26.81 32.88
C VAL A 17 -35.20 -26.93 34.30
N GLU A 18 -34.50 -26.36 35.27
CA GLU A 18 -34.90 -26.33 36.67
C GLU A 18 -35.02 -24.90 37.17
N GLN A 19 -36.10 -24.61 37.91
CA GLN A 19 -36.27 -23.33 38.59
C GLN A 19 -35.76 -23.48 40.02
N LEU A 20 -34.88 -22.58 40.41
CA LEU A 20 -34.24 -22.51 41.72
C LEU A 20 -34.47 -21.13 42.32
N THR A 21 -34.39 -21.04 43.64
CA THR A 21 -34.42 -19.75 44.33
C THR A 21 -33.04 -19.45 44.87
N CYS A 22 -32.52 -18.25 44.57
CA CYS A 22 -31.27 -17.78 45.13
C CYS A 22 -31.39 -17.69 46.65
N VAL A 23 -30.67 -18.56 47.37
CA VAL A 23 -30.70 -18.62 48.85
C VAL A 23 -30.18 -17.33 49.50
N LYS A 24 -29.45 -16.48 48.77
CA LYS A 24 -28.92 -15.21 49.28
C LYS A 24 -29.89 -14.04 49.16
N CYS A 25 -30.61 -13.91 48.04
CA CYS A 25 -31.45 -12.73 47.77
C CYS A 25 -32.89 -13.04 47.38
N GLY A 26 -33.31 -14.31 47.36
CA GLY A 26 -34.65 -14.73 46.97
C GLY A 26 -34.97 -14.60 45.48
N GLY A 27 -34.01 -14.18 44.65
CA GLY A 27 -34.21 -14.04 43.20
C GLY A 27 -34.44 -15.38 42.51
N ALA A 28 -35.30 -15.40 41.49
CA ALA A 28 -35.58 -16.58 40.69
C ALA A 28 -34.38 -16.93 39.79
N LEU A 29 -33.87 -18.14 39.89
CA LEU A 29 -32.77 -18.65 39.09
C LEU A 29 -33.29 -19.73 38.16
N THR A 30 -32.92 -19.68 36.89
CA THR A 30 -33.23 -20.74 35.93
C THR A 30 -31.95 -21.47 35.56
N LEU A 31 -31.88 -22.75 35.91
CA LEU A 31 -30.81 -23.67 35.53
C LEU A 31 -31.18 -24.34 34.21
N ARG A 32 -30.48 -23.99 33.13
CA ARG A 32 -30.80 -24.35 31.74
C ARG A 32 -30.05 -25.58 31.28
N ALA A 33 -28.83 -25.78 31.79
CA ALA A 33 -27.97 -26.91 31.46
C ALA A 33 -27.82 -27.87 32.65
N LYS A 34 -28.94 -28.23 33.30
CA LYS A 34 -28.94 -29.18 34.43
C LYS A 34 -28.20 -30.47 34.07
N GLY A 35 -27.35 -30.93 34.99
CA GLY A 35 -26.48 -32.09 34.79
C GLY A 35 -25.16 -31.78 34.10
N TYR A 36 -25.00 -30.58 33.52
CA TYR A 36 -23.75 -30.10 32.95
C TYR A 36 -23.19 -28.86 33.67
N THR A 37 -24.05 -28.05 34.26
CA THR A 37 -23.66 -26.86 35.03
C THR A 37 -22.97 -27.29 36.33
N THR A 38 -21.73 -26.81 36.53
CA THR A 38 -20.96 -26.96 37.77
C THR A 38 -21.06 -25.69 38.62
N THR A 39 -21.05 -24.52 37.99
CA THR A 39 -21.12 -23.22 38.68
C THR A 39 -22.33 -22.43 38.19
N LEU A 40 -23.09 -21.88 39.13
CA LEU A 40 -24.19 -20.95 38.87
C LEU A 40 -23.95 -19.66 39.64
N VAL A 41 -23.93 -18.54 38.93
CA VAL A 41 -23.77 -17.21 39.53
C VAL A 41 -25.05 -16.41 39.35
N CYS A 42 -25.64 -15.99 40.48
CA CYS A 42 -26.90 -15.26 40.51
C CYS A 42 -26.78 -13.89 39.82
N PRO A 43 -27.62 -13.58 38.81
CA PRO A 43 -27.56 -12.29 38.11
C PRO A 43 -28.01 -11.10 38.95
N TYR A 44 -28.74 -11.33 40.04
CA TYR A 44 -29.28 -10.25 40.87
C TYR A 44 -28.30 -9.79 41.96
N CYS A 45 -27.64 -10.74 42.64
CA CYS A 45 -26.81 -10.48 43.82
C CYS A 45 -25.37 -11.02 43.72
N ALA A 46 -24.99 -11.61 42.58
CA ALA A 46 -23.67 -12.17 42.30
C ALA A 46 -23.23 -13.30 43.26
N ALA A 47 -24.17 -13.93 43.98
CA ALA A 47 -23.91 -15.16 44.74
C ALA A 47 -23.43 -16.26 43.81
N LEU A 48 -22.29 -16.85 44.14
CA LEU A 48 -21.65 -17.93 43.40
C LEU A 48 -21.97 -19.25 44.09
N TYR A 49 -22.55 -20.17 43.32
CA TYR A 49 -22.99 -21.47 43.78
C TYR A 49 -22.26 -22.59 43.05
N ASN A 50 -21.88 -23.63 43.79
CA ASN A 50 -21.63 -24.96 43.25
C ASN A 50 -22.98 -25.65 43.06
N VAL A 51 -23.19 -26.20 41.87
CA VAL A 51 -24.39 -26.98 41.56
C VAL A 51 -24.08 -28.45 41.85
N THR A 52 -24.72 -29.01 42.86
CA THR A 52 -24.57 -30.41 43.24
C THR A 52 -25.87 -31.19 42.99
N VAL A 53 -25.80 -32.52 43.11
CA VAL A 53 -27.01 -33.37 43.04
C VAL A 53 -28.07 -33.01 44.08
N ASN A 54 -27.68 -32.34 45.16
CA ASN A 54 -28.55 -31.94 46.27
C ASN A 54 -29.05 -30.49 46.16
N GLY A 55 -28.69 -29.76 45.10
CA GLY A 55 -29.11 -28.36 44.87
C GLY A 55 -27.94 -27.39 44.82
N LEU A 56 -28.13 -26.19 45.38
CA LEU A 56 -27.14 -25.11 45.35
C LEU A 56 -26.36 -25.02 46.66
N GLU A 57 -25.04 -25.14 46.58
CA GLU A 57 -24.13 -24.91 47.69
C GLU A 57 -23.40 -23.57 47.50
N ILE A 58 -23.45 -22.69 48.51
CA ILE A 58 -22.82 -21.37 48.40
C ILE A 58 -21.30 -21.52 48.48
N GLU A 59 -20.59 -21.14 47.44
CA GLU A 59 -19.12 -21.10 47.43
C GLU A 59 -18.58 -19.68 47.68
N GLY A 60 -19.37 -18.64 47.40
CA GLY A 60 -18.99 -17.27 47.72
C GLY A 60 -19.71 -16.21 46.90
N LEU A 61 -18.96 -15.21 46.47
CA LEU A 61 -19.44 -14.11 45.65
C LEU A 61 -18.51 -13.88 44.46
N SER A 62 -19.09 -13.62 43.30
CA SER A 62 -18.37 -13.28 42.06
C SER A 62 -17.72 -11.87 42.07
N ALA A 63 -17.46 -11.28 43.25
CA ALA A 63 -17.03 -9.89 43.44
C ALA A 63 -18.03 -8.81 42.93
N ASN A 64 -17.75 -7.54 43.27
CA ASN A 64 -18.69 -6.41 43.21
C ASN A 64 -19.42 -6.33 41.87
N LYS A 65 -20.75 -6.23 41.94
CA LYS A 65 -21.71 -6.03 40.84
C LYS A 65 -21.21 -4.92 39.92
N SER A 66 -20.39 -5.31 38.94
CA SER A 66 -19.91 -4.41 37.91
C SER A 66 -21.15 -3.95 37.13
N ASN A 67 -21.22 -2.67 36.73
CA ASN A 67 -22.29 -2.14 35.87
C ASN A 67 -22.20 -2.70 34.43
N VAL A 68 -21.70 -3.92 34.27
CA VAL A 68 -21.53 -4.59 32.98
C VAL A 68 -22.83 -5.30 32.65
N THR A 69 -23.53 -4.76 31.66
CA THR A 69 -24.74 -5.38 31.11
C THR A 69 -24.34 -6.17 29.85
N PRO A 70 -24.57 -7.48 29.80
CA PRO A 70 -24.31 -8.28 28.60
C PRO A 70 -25.10 -7.72 27.40
N TYR A 71 -24.45 -7.61 26.24
CA TYR A 71 -25.13 -7.22 24.99
C TYR A 71 -26.17 -8.26 24.55
N ILE A 72 -25.92 -9.53 24.89
CA ILE A 72 -26.86 -10.63 24.70
C ILE A 72 -27.34 -11.08 26.09
N PRO A 73 -28.59 -10.80 26.47
CA PRO A 73 -29.11 -11.21 27.78
C PRO A 73 -29.04 -12.72 27.99
N LEU A 74 -28.81 -13.16 29.23
CA LEU A 74 -28.90 -14.57 29.58
C LEU A 74 -30.31 -15.11 29.31
N GLY A 75 -30.41 -16.34 28.82
CA GLY A 75 -31.63 -16.99 28.36
C GLY A 75 -32.01 -16.66 26.91
N THR A 76 -31.33 -15.72 26.25
CA THR A 76 -31.60 -15.40 24.84
C THR A 76 -31.31 -16.62 23.98
N ARG A 77 -32.28 -16.98 23.14
CA ARG A 77 -32.16 -18.08 22.18
C ARG A 77 -31.96 -17.54 20.77
N GLY A 78 -31.06 -18.15 20.01
CA GLY A 78 -30.76 -17.74 18.66
C GLY A 78 -30.32 -18.89 17.77
N LYS A 79 -30.44 -18.73 16.45
CA LYS A 79 -29.98 -19.72 15.47
C LYS A 79 -28.67 -19.24 14.85
N LEU A 80 -27.58 -19.95 15.14
CA LEU A 80 -26.24 -19.63 14.66
C LEU A 80 -25.53 -20.92 14.21
N HIS A 81 -24.84 -20.88 13.07
CA HIS A 81 -24.17 -22.05 12.47
C HIS A 81 -25.07 -23.30 12.36
N GLY A 82 -26.34 -23.09 11.99
CA GLY A 82 -27.30 -24.18 11.76
C GLY A 82 -27.81 -24.88 13.03
N ALA A 83 -27.54 -24.35 14.22
CA ALA A 83 -28.05 -24.87 15.47
C ALA A 83 -28.70 -23.76 16.31
N THR A 84 -29.68 -24.14 17.14
CA THR A 84 -30.27 -23.25 18.14
C THR A 84 -29.39 -23.26 19.38
N TRP A 85 -28.99 -22.08 19.83
CA TRP A 85 -28.17 -21.88 21.02
C TRP A 85 -28.94 -21.05 22.03
N GLU A 86 -28.76 -21.35 23.31
CA GLU A 86 -29.21 -20.52 24.42
C GLU A 86 -28.00 -19.91 25.13
N VAL A 87 -28.01 -18.61 25.37
CA VAL A 87 -26.96 -17.94 26.15
C VAL A 87 -27.20 -18.26 27.63
N ILE A 88 -26.31 -19.01 28.27
CA ILE A 88 -26.50 -19.47 29.65
C ILE A 88 -25.52 -18.81 30.62
N GLY A 89 -24.37 -18.34 30.14
CA GLY A 89 -23.33 -17.72 30.96
C GLY A 89 -22.73 -16.50 30.28
N PHE A 90 -22.22 -15.58 31.09
CA PHE A 90 -21.50 -14.39 30.65
C PHE A 90 -20.32 -14.15 31.59
N MET A 91 -19.16 -13.85 31.02
CA MET A 91 -18.02 -13.39 31.79
C MET A 91 -17.28 -12.27 31.07
N GLN A 92 -16.59 -11.46 31.86
CA GLN A 92 -15.68 -10.44 31.38
C GLN A 92 -14.27 -10.82 31.78
N ARG A 93 -13.34 -10.65 30.84
CA ARG A 93 -11.91 -10.87 31.05
C ARG A 93 -11.13 -9.62 30.73
N ARG A 94 -10.01 -9.47 31.41
CA ARG A 94 -9.12 -8.34 31.25
C ARG A 94 -7.67 -8.81 31.10
N SER A 95 -6.98 -8.23 30.14
CA SER A 95 -5.53 -8.26 30.01
C SER A 95 -4.98 -6.85 30.26
N PRO A 96 -3.65 -6.67 30.32
CA PRO A 96 -3.05 -5.33 30.37
C PRO A 96 -3.43 -4.43 29.18
N MET A 97 -3.81 -5.02 28.04
CA MET A 97 -4.06 -4.30 26.79
C MET A 97 -5.54 -3.94 26.62
N THR A 98 -6.45 -4.84 26.98
CA THR A 98 -7.88 -4.67 26.70
C THR A 98 -8.75 -5.48 27.64
N THR A 99 -10.05 -5.18 27.62
CA THR A 99 -11.11 -5.94 28.29
C THR A 99 -12.06 -6.47 27.24
N TRP A 100 -12.44 -7.74 27.34
CA TRP A 100 -13.35 -8.40 26.41
C TRP A 100 -14.41 -9.18 27.17
N GLN A 101 -15.47 -9.54 26.46
CA GLN A 101 -16.63 -10.25 26.97
C GLN A 101 -16.71 -11.64 26.34
N GLU A 102 -17.16 -12.61 27.11
CA GLU A 102 -17.36 -13.99 26.66
C GLU A 102 -18.75 -14.47 27.07
N TYR A 103 -19.45 -15.12 26.14
CA TYR A 103 -20.80 -15.63 26.31
C TYR A 103 -20.79 -17.14 26.13
N LEU A 104 -21.25 -17.88 27.12
CA LEU A 104 -21.41 -19.33 27.04
C LEU A 104 -22.74 -19.67 26.39
N LEU A 105 -22.67 -20.38 25.27
CA LEU A 105 -23.79 -20.91 24.53
C LEU A 105 -23.98 -22.39 24.84
N PHE A 106 -25.22 -22.80 25.07
CA PHE A 106 -25.59 -24.19 25.28
C PHE A 106 -26.57 -24.70 24.23
N ASN A 107 -26.34 -25.94 23.81
CA ASN A 107 -27.29 -26.75 23.05
C ASN A 107 -27.25 -28.18 23.62
N PRO A 108 -28.41 -28.77 24.01
CA PRO A 108 -28.45 -30.09 24.65
C PRO A 108 -27.95 -31.25 23.76
N TYR A 109 -27.88 -31.05 22.44
CA TYR A 109 -27.40 -32.03 21.48
C TYR A 109 -25.96 -31.77 21.03
N LYS A 110 -25.53 -30.50 21.00
CA LYS A 110 -24.22 -30.07 20.48
C LYS A 110 -23.23 -29.60 21.55
N GLY A 111 -23.62 -29.64 22.81
CA GLY A 111 -22.81 -29.22 23.95
C GLY A 111 -22.65 -27.70 24.02
N PHE A 112 -21.42 -27.25 24.25
CA PHE A 112 -21.10 -25.85 24.53
C PHE A 112 -20.36 -25.16 23.39
N ARG A 113 -20.61 -23.87 23.23
CA ARG A 113 -19.88 -22.96 22.33
C ARG A 113 -19.71 -21.61 23.01
N TRP A 114 -18.83 -20.79 22.49
CA TRP A 114 -18.67 -19.43 23.00
C TRP A 114 -18.87 -18.38 21.93
N LEU A 115 -19.29 -17.21 22.37
CA LEU A 115 -19.04 -15.97 21.64
C LEU A 115 -18.05 -15.14 22.43
N THR A 116 -17.05 -14.56 21.76
CA THR A 116 -16.23 -13.51 22.35
C THR A 116 -16.47 -12.19 21.64
N GLU A 117 -16.50 -11.10 22.41
CA GLU A 117 -16.62 -9.73 21.92
C GLU A 117 -15.48 -8.89 22.48
N CYS A 118 -14.75 -8.23 21.59
CA CYS A 118 -13.73 -7.25 21.94
C CYS A 118 -13.78 -6.08 20.96
N LEU A 119 -14.00 -4.86 21.46
CA LEU A 119 -14.01 -3.63 20.66
C LEU A 119 -14.97 -3.67 19.45
N GLY A 120 -16.14 -4.28 19.62
CA GLY A 120 -17.16 -4.46 18.58
C GLY A 120 -16.90 -5.62 17.62
N HIS A 121 -15.79 -6.35 17.77
CA HIS A 121 -15.47 -7.52 16.96
C HIS A 121 -15.88 -8.81 17.66
N TRP A 122 -16.53 -9.70 16.91
CA TRP A 122 -17.12 -10.93 17.45
C TRP A 122 -16.45 -12.17 16.89
N ASN A 123 -16.35 -13.20 17.74
CA ASN A 123 -15.92 -14.53 17.32
C ASN A 123 -16.87 -15.59 17.84
N TYR A 124 -17.04 -16.67 17.07
CA TYR A 124 -17.62 -17.92 17.53
C TYR A 124 -16.52 -18.92 17.81
N VAL A 125 -16.52 -19.49 19.02
CA VAL A 125 -15.41 -20.30 19.51
C VAL A 125 -15.88 -21.70 19.87
N VAL A 126 -15.03 -22.67 19.54
CA VAL A 126 -15.18 -24.08 19.89
C VAL A 126 -13.98 -24.50 20.73
N THR A 127 -14.24 -25.12 21.88
CA THR A 127 -13.20 -25.79 22.67
C THR A 127 -12.76 -27.07 21.95
N LEU A 128 -11.45 -27.27 21.84
CA LEU A 128 -10.85 -28.41 21.18
C LEU A 128 -10.56 -29.51 22.20
N HIS A 129 -10.72 -30.76 21.78
CA HIS A 129 -10.36 -31.95 22.59
C HIS A 129 -8.91 -32.37 22.33
N ASP A 130 -8.45 -32.14 21.10
CA ASP A 130 -7.10 -32.47 20.69
C ASP A 130 -6.16 -31.28 20.91
N VAL A 131 -4.98 -31.57 21.43
CA VAL A 131 -3.88 -30.61 21.44
C VAL A 131 -3.35 -30.49 20.00
N PRO A 132 -3.39 -29.29 19.39
CA PRO A 132 -2.77 -29.08 18.08
C PRO A 132 -1.32 -29.53 18.11
N LYS A 133 -0.89 -30.31 17.10
CA LYS A 133 0.50 -30.77 17.01
C LYS A 133 1.41 -29.55 16.97
N LYS A 134 2.07 -29.26 18.09
CA LYS A 134 3.05 -28.18 18.25
C LYS A 134 4.34 -28.50 17.48
N ASN A 135 4.28 -28.72 16.16
CA ASN A 135 5.47 -28.63 15.33
C ASN A 135 5.76 -27.14 15.11
N ILE A 136 6.40 -26.55 16.12
CA ILE A 136 6.87 -25.17 16.11
C ILE A 136 8.13 -25.13 15.23
N ILE A 137 7.95 -24.88 13.93
CA ILE A 137 9.05 -24.48 13.04
C ILE A 137 9.02 -22.95 12.98
N GLY A 138 9.81 -22.30 13.84
CA GLY A 138 9.74 -20.85 14.05
C GLY A 138 8.42 -20.43 14.70
N ASN A 139 7.83 -19.31 14.27
CA ASN A 139 6.61 -18.75 14.87
C ASN A 139 5.31 -19.27 14.21
N LYS A 140 5.27 -20.53 13.75
CA LYS A 140 4.13 -21.11 13.02
C LYS A 140 3.66 -22.42 13.64
N LEU A 141 2.35 -22.65 13.60
CA LEU A 141 1.68 -23.84 14.12
C LEU A 141 0.68 -24.35 13.09
N THR A 142 0.61 -25.67 12.85
CA THR A 142 -0.32 -26.25 11.87
C THR A 142 -1.47 -26.99 12.56
N TYR A 143 -2.71 -26.71 12.17
CA TYR A 143 -3.91 -27.38 12.66
C TYR A 143 -4.98 -27.42 11.57
N LEU A 144 -5.62 -28.58 11.34
CA LEU A 144 -6.62 -28.78 10.27
C LEU A 144 -6.13 -28.31 8.89
N ASP A 145 -4.89 -28.66 8.53
CA ASP A 145 -4.22 -28.27 7.27
C ASP A 145 -4.06 -26.75 7.06
N LEU A 146 -4.27 -25.94 8.10
CA LEU A 146 -3.99 -24.52 8.12
C LEU A 146 -2.75 -24.20 8.94
N THR A 147 -1.95 -23.27 8.43
CA THR A 147 -0.79 -22.73 9.14
C THR A 147 -1.17 -21.42 9.83
N TYR A 148 -1.12 -21.43 11.15
CA TYR A 148 -1.34 -20.30 12.03
C TYR A 148 -0.02 -19.64 12.39
N GLN A 149 -0.01 -18.32 12.44
CA GLN A 149 1.15 -17.51 12.83
C GLN A 149 1.01 -17.09 14.29
N TYR A 150 2.04 -17.31 15.11
CA TYR A 150 2.09 -16.80 16.49
C TYR A 150 1.83 -15.29 16.51
N TYR A 151 0.91 -14.87 17.37
CA TYR A 151 0.53 -13.48 17.54
C TYR A 151 1.11 -12.90 18.82
N ALA A 152 0.63 -13.36 19.97
CA ALA A 152 1.00 -12.84 21.27
C ALA A 152 0.80 -13.84 22.39
N ARG A 153 1.47 -13.58 23.51
CA ARG A 153 1.28 -14.24 24.81
C ARG A 153 0.98 -13.17 25.86
N TYR A 154 -0.09 -13.34 26.62
CA TYR A 154 -0.50 -12.39 27.66
C TYR A 154 -1.26 -13.07 28.79
N ASN A 155 -1.39 -12.41 29.93
CA ASN A 155 -2.19 -12.90 31.05
C ASN A 155 -3.60 -12.33 30.99
N ALA A 156 -4.60 -13.17 31.26
CA ALA A 156 -5.99 -12.80 31.34
C ALA A 156 -6.53 -13.09 32.74
N VAL A 157 -7.35 -12.17 33.27
CA VAL A 157 -8.02 -12.33 34.57
C VAL A 157 -9.52 -12.17 34.40
N VAL A 158 -10.30 -13.05 35.02
CA VAL A 158 -11.77 -12.94 35.08
C VAL A 158 -12.14 -11.80 36.03
N THR A 159 -12.79 -10.75 35.52
CA THR A 159 -13.20 -9.58 36.31
C THR A 159 -14.64 -9.66 36.76
N TYR A 160 -15.49 -10.38 36.02
CA TYR A 160 -16.91 -10.52 36.31
C TYR A 160 -17.44 -11.80 35.69
N VAL A 161 -18.35 -12.50 36.38
CA VAL A 161 -19.01 -13.70 35.89
C VAL A 161 -20.47 -13.77 36.36
N VAL A 162 -21.37 -14.26 35.52
CA VAL A 162 -22.80 -14.40 35.80
C VAL A 162 -23.41 -15.52 34.96
N GLY A 163 -24.40 -16.24 35.50
CA GLY A 163 -25.06 -17.35 34.81
C GLY A 163 -24.39 -18.70 35.08
N GLU A 164 -24.55 -19.62 34.13
CA GLU A 164 -24.17 -21.03 34.25
C GLU A 164 -22.84 -21.33 33.56
N PHE A 165 -22.00 -22.15 34.17
CA PHE A 165 -20.71 -22.61 33.64
C PHE A 165 -20.48 -24.09 33.94
N TYR A 166 -19.88 -24.81 32.99
CA TYR A 166 -19.61 -26.26 33.12
C TYR A 166 -18.35 -26.58 33.95
N TRP A 167 -17.61 -25.56 34.40
CA TRP A 167 -16.47 -25.70 35.30
C TRP A 167 -16.54 -24.66 36.43
N ARG A 168 -15.65 -24.81 37.42
CA ARG A 168 -15.55 -23.92 38.58
C ARG A 168 -14.83 -22.61 38.22
N VAL A 169 -15.58 -21.66 37.68
CA VAL A 169 -15.09 -20.29 37.40
C VAL A 169 -15.42 -19.34 38.55
N LYS A 170 -14.48 -18.47 38.91
CA LYS A 170 -14.69 -17.37 39.86
C LYS A 170 -13.96 -16.11 39.44
N ALA A 171 -14.38 -14.98 40.01
CA ALA A 171 -13.66 -13.72 39.83
C ALA A 171 -12.23 -13.83 40.39
N ASN A 172 -11.30 -13.17 39.69
CA ASN A 172 -9.85 -13.23 39.87
C ASN A 172 -9.16 -14.52 39.43
N ASP A 173 -9.88 -15.48 38.85
CA ASP A 173 -9.21 -16.57 38.13
C ASP A 173 -8.35 -16.00 37.00
N ALA A 174 -7.12 -16.50 36.90
CA ALA A 174 -6.13 -16.03 35.96
C ALA A 174 -5.58 -17.19 35.13
N CYS A 175 -5.32 -16.93 33.86
CA CYS A 175 -4.60 -17.85 32.99
C CYS A 175 -3.66 -17.09 32.06
N GLN A 176 -2.67 -17.81 31.53
CA GLN A 176 -1.85 -17.33 30.42
C GLN A 176 -2.49 -17.75 29.10
N ILE A 177 -2.64 -16.79 28.18
CA ILE A 177 -3.19 -16.99 26.85
C ILE A 177 -2.07 -16.87 25.83
N GLU A 178 -2.09 -17.76 24.83
CA GLU A 178 -1.32 -17.62 23.59
C GLU A 178 -2.23 -17.72 22.38
N ASP A 179 -2.15 -16.73 21.50
CA ASP A 179 -2.92 -16.70 20.25
C ASP A 179 -2.06 -16.98 19.03
N TYR A 180 -2.60 -17.79 18.13
CA TYR A 180 -2.06 -18.06 16.81
C TYR A 180 -3.12 -17.75 15.77
N VAL A 181 -2.80 -16.94 14.77
CA VAL A 181 -3.77 -16.34 13.85
C VAL A 181 -3.63 -16.91 12.44
N CYS A 182 -4.77 -17.31 11.87
CA CYS A 182 -4.93 -17.64 10.45
C CYS A 182 -6.30 -17.10 10.02
N ALA A 183 -6.39 -15.79 9.81
CA ALA A 183 -7.67 -15.08 9.56
C ALA A 183 -8.51 -15.80 8.49
N PRO A 184 -9.80 -16.09 8.75
CA PRO A 184 -10.63 -15.53 9.84
C PRO A 184 -10.55 -16.27 11.19
N ASN A 185 -9.61 -17.20 11.37
CA ASN A 185 -9.55 -18.05 12.55
C ASN A 185 -8.44 -17.63 13.54
N ILE A 186 -8.67 -17.89 14.83
CA ILE A 186 -7.65 -17.82 15.91
C ILE A 186 -7.62 -19.18 16.57
N LEU A 187 -6.43 -19.70 16.80
CA LEU A 187 -6.20 -20.84 17.65
C LEU A 187 -5.61 -20.33 18.96
N THR A 188 -6.32 -20.55 20.05
CA THR A 188 -5.97 -20.00 21.36
C THR A 188 -5.61 -21.13 22.30
N GLN A 189 -4.47 -21.01 22.96
CA GLN A 189 -4.08 -21.83 24.10
C GLN A 189 -4.31 -21.04 25.38
N GLU A 190 -5.04 -21.63 26.31
CA GLU A 190 -5.19 -21.12 27.67
C GLU A 190 -4.48 -22.07 28.63
N LYS A 191 -3.58 -21.53 29.45
CA LYS A 191 -2.82 -22.30 30.44
C LYS A 191 -3.11 -21.76 31.83
N GLY A 192 -3.85 -22.54 32.61
CA GLY A 192 -4.09 -22.31 34.02
C GLY A 192 -2.96 -22.88 34.90
N ALA A 193 -3.24 -23.05 36.19
CA ALA A 193 -2.29 -23.65 37.13
C ALA A 193 -2.04 -25.14 36.82
N ASP A 194 -3.13 -25.90 36.67
CA ASP A 194 -3.08 -27.37 36.56
C ASP A 194 -3.62 -27.90 35.22
N GLU A 195 -4.17 -27.02 34.38
CA GLU A 195 -4.81 -27.40 33.12
C GLU A 195 -4.39 -26.51 31.95
N GLN A 196 -4.51 -27.08 30.76
CA GLN A 196 -4.29 -26.39 29.51
C GLN A 196 -5.41 -26.72 28.55
N ASN A 197 -6.09 -25.69 28.07
CA ASN A 197 -7.22 -25.80 27.15
C ASN A 197 -6.86 -25.16 25.81
N TRP A 198 -7.44 -25.69 24.74
CA TRP A 198 -7.31 -25.13 23.40
C TRP A 198 -8.68 -24.79 22.84
N SER A 199 -8.74 -23.71 22.08
CA SER A 199 -9.97 -23.30 21.42
C SER A 199 -9.68 -22.77 20.01
N LEU A 200 -10.67 -22.95 19.13
CA LEU A 200 -10.66 -22.43 17.77
C LEU A 200 -11.78 -21.41 17.63
N ALA A 201 -11.39 -20.15 17.43
CA ALA A 201 -12.29 -19.04 17.15
C ALA A 201 -12.40 -18.78 15.66
N GLU A 202 -13.59 -18.40 15.20
CA GLU A 202 -13.87 -17.91 13.84
C GLU A 202 -14.50 -16.52 13.94
N TYR A 203 -13.96 -15.56 13.18
CA TYR A 203 -14.50 -14.21 13.11
C TYR A 203 -15.91 -14.21 12.54
N ILE A 204 -16.83 -13.53 13.22
CA ILE A 204 -18.22 -13.33 12.79
C ILE A 204 -18.54 -11.84 12.76
N GLU A 205 -19.28 -11.40 11.74
CA GLU A 205 -19.73 -10.02 11.68
C GLU A 205 -20.83 -9.72 12.72
N PRO A 206 -20.83 -8.54 13.35
CA PRO A 206 -21.83 -8.17 14.36
C PRO A 206 -23.28 -8.34 13.87
N GLU A 207 -23.55 -8.02 12.60
CA GLU A 207 -24.89 -8.19 12.01
C GLU A 207 -25.38 -9.64 12.01
N THR A 208 -24.46 -10.60 11.88
CA THR A 208 -24.82 -12.03 11.98
C THR A 208 -25.23 -12.39 13.40
N ILE A 209 -24.56 -11.83 14.42
CA ILE A 209 -24.94 -12.03 15.84
C ILE A 209 -26.29 -11.37 16.12
N LYS A 210 -26.47 -10.12 15.71
CA LYS A 210 -27.72 -9.36 15.87
C LYS A 210 -28.91 -10.12 15.27
N THR A 211 -28.75 -10.62 14.05
CA THR A 211 -29.78 -11.40 13.35
C THR A 211 -30.00 -12.76 14.01
N ALA A 212 -28.94 -13.48 14.37
CA ALA A 212 -29.04 -14.83 14.93
C ALA A 212 -29.81 -14.87 16.25
N PHE A 213 -29.64 -13.86 17.10
CA PHE A 213 -30.26 -13.76 18.43
C PHE A 213 -31.44 -12.79 18.49
N ASN A 214 -31.88 -12.24 17.35
CA ASN A 214 -32.99 -11.29 17.24
C ASN A 214 -32.87 -10.13 18.24
N LEU A 215 -31.73 -9.45 18.22
CA LEU A 215 -31.42 -8.39 19.18
C LEU A 215 -31.96 -7.03 18.70
N ASP A 216 -32.80 -6.41 19.53
CA ASP A 216 -33.34 -5.06 19.28
C ASP A 216 -32.29 -3.96 19.53
N ALA A 217 -31.39 -4.19 20.48
CA ALA A 217 -30.32 -3.25 20.82
C ALA A 217 -29.21 -3.23 19.76
N ASN A 218 -28.58 -2.07 19.59
CA ASN A 218 -27.39 -1.96 18.77
C ASN A 218 -26.20 -2.59 19.49
N LEU A 219 -25.52 -3.51 18.80
CA LEU A 219 -24.23 -4.02 19.23
C LEU A 219 -23.16 -2.91 19.19
N PRO A 220 -22.09 -3.01 19.99
CA PRO A 220 -21.00 -2.04 19.95
C PRO A 220 -20.43 -1.87 18.54
N ALA A 221 -20.15 -0.62 18.17
CA ALA A 221 -19.48 -0.32 16.91
C ALA A 221 -18.04 -0.89 16.91
N LYS A 222 -17.59 -1.36 15.75
CA LYS A 222 -16.22 -1.86 15.58
C LYS A 222 -15.21 -0.73 15.71
N VAL A 223 -14.25 -0.90 16.60
CA VAL A 223 -13.13 0.04 16.78
C VAL A 223 -11.85 -0.62 16.27
N GLY A 224 -11.27 -0.03 15.23
CA GLY A 224 -10.05 -0.55 14.61
C GLY A 224 -10.27 -1.82 13.81
N ALA A 225 -9.28 -2.70 13.82
CA ALA A 225 -9.35 -4.05 13.28
C ALA A 225 -8.95 -5.03 14.38
N THR A 226 -9.58 -6.21 14.42
CA THR A 226 -9.16 -7.30 15.32
C THR A 226 -8.23 -8.28 14.61
N ILE A 227 -7.45 -9.03 15.38
CA ILE A 227 -6.34 -9.87 14.94
C ILE A 227 -6.70 -10.87 13.83
N ASN A 228 -7.93 -11.38 13.81
CA ASN A 228 -8.41 -12.33 12.81
C ASN A 228 -9.45 -11.75 11.86
N GLN A 229 -9.63 -10.43 11.81
CA GLN A 229 -10.53 -9.83 10.84
C GLN A 229 -10.03 -10.12 9.42
N PRO A 230 -10.87 -10.68 8.52
CA PRO A 230 -10.50 -10.89 7.14
C PRO A 230 -10.54 -9.58 6.35
N PHE A 231 -9.62 -9.44 5.40
CA PHE A 231 -9.64 -8.32 4.46
C PHE A 231 -10.77 -8.51 3.44
N LYS A 232 -11.83 -7.70 3.52
CA LYS A 232 -13.05 -7.86 2.71
C LYS A 232 -12.81 -7.75 1.20
N ARG A 233 -11.91 -6.85 0.78
CA ARG A 233 -11.68 -6.50 -0.63
C ARG A 233 -10.55 -7.29 -1.28
N LYS A 234 -10.30 -8.53 -0.81
CA LYS A 234 -9.16 -9.34 -1.32
C LYS A 234 -9.26 -9.63 -2.82
N GLN A 235 -10.47 -9.94 -3.30
CA GLN A 235 -10.70 -10.21 -4.72
C GLN A 235 -10.58 -8.94 -5.57
N GLU A 236 -11.15 -7.83 -5.10
CA GLU A 236 -11.01 -6.51 -5.75
C GLU A 236 -9.55 -6.09 -5.84
N LEU A 237 -8.78 -6.25 -4.76
CA LEU A 237 -7.34 -5.98 -4.73
C LEU A 237 -6.60 -6.84 -5.76
N SER A 238 -6.87 -8.14 -5.80
CA SER A 238 -6.26 -9.05 -6.77
C SER A 238 -6.57 -8.64 -8.20
N ALA A 239 -7.82 -8.21 -8.48
CA ALA A 239 -8.22 -7.72 -9.78
C ALA A 239 -7.50 -6.40 -10.13
N MET A 240 -7.44 -5.44 -9.20
CA MET A 240 -6.72 -4.17 -9.39
C MET A 240 -5.25 -4.40 -9.74
N VAL A 241 -4.57 -5.25 -8.98
CA VAL A 241 -3.16 -5.61 -9.22
C VAL A 241 -2.98 -6.31 -10.56
N SER A 242 -3.84 -7.29 -10.87
CA SER A 242 -3.75 -8.05 -12.13
C SER A 242 -3.96 -7.15 -13.35
N VAL A 243 -4.97 -6.26 -13.31
CA VAL A 243 -5.27 -5.33 -14.40
C VAL A 243 -4.11 -4.33 -14.57
N GLY A 244 -3.56 -3.79 -13.47
CA GLY A 244 -2.42 -2.88 -13.52
C GLY A 244 -1.18 -3.53 -14.15
N VAL A 245 -0.85 -4.76 -13.74
CA VAL A 245 0.30 -5.50 -14.27
C VAL A 245 0.10 -5.90 -15.74
N ILE A 246 -1.03 -6.52 -16.08
CA ILE A 246 -1.35 -6.94 -17.46
C ILE A 246 -1.36 -5.72 -18.38
N GLY A 247 -2.00 -4.64 -17.94
CA GLY A 247 -2.04 -3.39 -18.66
C GLY A 247 -0.67 -2.79 -18.93
N THR A 248 0.20 -2.79 -17.93
CA THR A 248 1.59 -2.29 -18.06
C THR A 248 2.38 -3.14 -19.05
N ILE A 249 2.19 -4.47 -19.03
CA ILE A 249 2.82 -5.38 -20.01
C ILE A 249 2.32 -5.07 -21.42
N ILE A 250 1.00 -4.94 -21.62
CA ILE A 250 0.42 -4.61 -22.94
C ILE A 250 0.96 -3.27 -23.44
N LEU A 251 1.01 -2.25 -22.57
CA LEU A 251 1.55 -0.95 -22.93
C LEU A 251 3.03 -1.05 -23.28
N ALA A 252 3.84 -1.77 -22.50
CA ALA A 252 5.26 -1.96 -22.80
C ALA A 252 5.48 -2.67 -24.15
N VAL A 253 4.70 -3.72 -24.44
CA VAL A 253 4.74 -4.41 -25.74
C VAL A 253 4.32 -3.49 -26.87
N PHE A 254 3.24 -2.72 -26.69
CA PHE A 254 2.77 -1.76 -27.70
C PHE A 254 3.82 -0.67 -27.96
N THR A 255 4.40 -0.11 -26.91
CA THR A 255 5.50 0.87 -27.01
C THR A 255 6.71 0.28 -27.72
N PHE A 256 7.08 -0.96 -27.40
CA PHE A 256 8.18 -1.64 -28.08
C PHE A 256 7.89 -1.83 -29.57
N ILE A 257 6.67 -2.25 -29.93
CA ILE A 257 6.25 -2.36 -31.34
C ILE A 257 6.32 -1.01 -32.04
N LEU A 258 5.84 0.07 -31.40
CA LEU A 258 5.92 1.41 -31.97
C LEU A 258 7.38 1.86 -32.17
N ILE A 259 8.26 1.65 -31.19
CA ILE A 259 9.69 2.00 -31.30
C ILE A 259 10.34 1.20 -32.43
N ALA A 260 10.05 -0.10 -32.53
CA ALA A 260 10.57 -0.96 -33.59
C ALA A 260 10.01 -0.59 -34.98
N ALA A 261 8.79 -0.08 -35.07
CA ALA A 261 8.18 0.35 -36.32
C ALA A 261 8.64 1.75 -36.77
N ASN A 262 8.89 2.66 -35.83
CA ASN A 262 9.28 4.05 -36.08
C ASN A 262 10.79 4.25 -35.93
N HIS A 263 11.57 3.72 -36.87
CA HIS A 263 12.99 4.04 -36.96
C HIS A 263 13.20 5.48 -37.44
N GLU A 264 14.08 6.22 -36.76
CA GLU A 264 14.55 7.51 -37.23
C GLU A 264 15.33 7.34 -38.54
N LYS A 265 14.92 8.06 -39.58
CA LYS A 265 15.66 8.16 -40.84
C LYS A 265 16.54 9.41 -40.79
N THR A 266 17.85 9.24 -40.93
CA THR A 266 18.76 10.38 -41.11
C THR A 266 18.48 11.06 -42.44
N LEU A 267 18.10 12.33 -42.40
CA LEU A 267 17.87 13.16 -43.58
C LEU A 267 19.15 13.85 -44.03
N SER A 268 19.89 14.43 -43.08
CA SER A 268 21.13 15.14 -43.34
C SER A 268 22.09 15.01 -42.16
N THR A 269 23.38 14.98 -42.45
CA THR A 269 24.44 15.02 -41.45
C THR A 269 25.64 15.72 -42.06
N GLY A 270 26.38 16.45 -41.24
CA GLY A 270 27.58 17.11 -41.70
C GLY A 270 28.40 17.67 -40.56
N GLU A 271 29.53 18.25 -40.96
CA GLU A 271 30.48 18.91 -40.09
C GLU A 271 30.84 20.26 -40.70
N PHE A 272 30.90 21.28 -39.87
CA PHE A 272 31.32 22.63 -40.24
C PHE A 272 32.08 23.26 -39.07
N SER A 273 32.68 24.43 -39.28
CA SER A 273 33.45 25.11 -38.24
C SER A 273 32.68 26.30 -37.68
N ALA A 274 32.51 26.36 -36.35
CA ALA A 274 32.14 27.60 -35.68
C ALA A 274 33.36 28.52 -35.60
N ILE A 275 33.17 29.81 -35.89
CA ILE A 275 34.26 30.80 -35.92
C ILE A 275 34.22 31.64 -34.65
N SER A 276 35.41 31.93 -34.12
CA SER A 276 35.54 32.78 -32.94
C SER A 276 35.01 34.19 -33.20
N ASN A 277 34.17 34.69 -32.30
CA ASN A 277 33.75 36.09 -32.27
C ASN A 277 34.77 36.99 -31.54
N GLN A 278 35.89 36.44 -31.03
CA GLN A 278 36.97 37.25 -30.50
C GLN A 278 37.65 38.00 -31.66
N VAL A 279 37.32 39.29 -31.79
CA VAL A 279 37.89 40.21 -32.77
C VAL A 279 39.41 40.07 -32.77
N LEU A 280 40.01 39.84 -33.95
CA LEU A 280 41.47 39.94 -34.16
C LEU A 280 41.91 41.39 -33.88
N SER A 281 42.08 41.75 -32.61
CA SER A 281 42.74 43.00 -32.24
C SER A 281 44.24 42.83 -32.51
N GLN A 282 44.65 43.02 -33.77
CA GLN A 282 46.05 43.14 -34.13
C GLN A 282 46.63 44.37 -33.41
N SER A 283 47.57 44.10 -32.51
CA SER A 283 48.39 45.10 -31.82
C SER A 283 49.09 46.00 -32.84
N THR A 284 48.81 47.30 -32.79
CA THR A 284 49.59 48.32 -33.49
C THR A 284 51.02 48.38 -32.92
N PRO A 285 52.07 48.53 -33.74
CA PRO A 285 53.40 48.80 -33.24
C PRO A 285 53.49 50.24 -32.72
N ILE A 286 54.02 50.39 -31.51
CA ILE A 286 54.36 51.67 -30.89
C ILE A 286 55.51 52.31 -31.69
N LEU A 287 55.25 53.48 -32.31
CA LEU A 287 56.30 54.40 -32.76
C LEU A 287 56.35 55.62 -31.83
N PRO A 288 57.55 56.17 -31.55
CA PRO A 288 57.71 57.26 -30.59
C PRO A 288 57.23 58.60 -31.16
N TYR A 289 56.58 59.34 -30.26
CA TYR A 289 56.05 60.69 -30.42
C TYR A 289 57.14 61.73 -30.67
N ASN A 290 56.97 62.59 -31.69
CA ASN A 290 57.51 63.95 -31.71
C ASN A 290 56.52 64.88 -32.44
N ALA A 291 56.25 66.01 -31.79
CA ALA A 291 55.18 66.95 -32.08
C ALA A 291 55.47 67.89 -33.27
N THR A 292 54.45 68.24 -34.07
CA THR A 292 54.03 69.63 -34.35
C THR A 292 52.82 69.73 -35.30
N THR A 293 51.84 70.53 -34.88
CA THR A 293 50.88 71.36 -35.65
C THR A 293 49.87 70.75 -36.65
N ALA A 294 48.60 71.04 -36.31
CA ALA A 294 47.52 71.56 -37.17
C ALA A 294 46.70 70.60 -38.06
N ASN A 295 45.47 70.38 -37.59
CA ASN A 295 44.20 70.31 -38.33
C ASN A 295 44.11 69.45 -39.59
N SER A 296 43.72 68.19 -39.40
CA SER A 296 42.73 67.52 -40.25
C SER A 296 41.98 66.47 -39.42
N GLU A 297 40.66 66.45 -39.57
CA GLU A 297 39.78 65.47 -38.92
C GLU A 297 40.18 64.04 -39.34
N PRO A 298 40.34 63.08 -38.41
CA PRO A 298 40.55 61.70 -38.78
C PRO A 298 39.22 61.07 -39.19
N VAL A 299 39.16 60.65 -40.46
CA VAL A 299 38.19 59.69 -40.99
C VAL A 299 38.16 58.45 -40.09
N SER A 300 36.97 58.07 -39.65
CA SER A 300 36.71 56.88 -38.83
C SER A 300 37.18 55.61 -39.56
N PRO A 301 37.95 54.69 -38.94
CA PRO A 301 38.32 53.43 -39.57
C PRO A 301 37.11 52.48 -39.59
N ASN A 302 36.85 51.96 -40.79
CA ASN A 302 35.89 50.92 -41.15
C ASN A 302 35.47 49.99 -39.99
N ASN A 303 34.16 49.96 -39.70
CA ASN A 303 33.49 48.78 -39.15
C ASN A 303 33.60 47.64 -40.18
N GLN A 304 34.62 46.80 -40.06
CA GLN A 304 34.60 45.48 -40.70
C GLN A 304 33.52 44.66 -40.02
N THR A 305 32.41 44.45 -40.73
CA THR A 305 31.39 43.47 -40.39
C THR A 305 32.07 42.12 -40.20
N PRO A 306 31.81 41.36 -39.12
CA PRO A 306 32.31 39.99 -39.00
C PRO A 306 31.88 39.22 -40.25
N VAL A 307 32.82 38.48 -40.84
CA VAL A 307 32.57 37.65 -42.01
C VAL A 307 31.62 36.53 -41.58
N ASN A 308 30.32 36.74 -41.74
CA ASN A 308 29.29 35.71 -41.59
C ASN A 308 29.52 34.67 -42.67
N THR A 309 30.15 33.55 -42.32
CA THR A 309 30.28 32.39 -43.22
C THR A 309 29.06 31.52 -43.04
N GLU A 310 27.98 31.88 -43.73
CA GLU A 310 26.81 31.01 -43.81
C GLU A 310 27.23 29.67 -44.44
N THR A 311 27.01 28.58 -43.72
CA THR A 311 27.26 27.22 -44.20
C THR A 311 25.95 26.61 -44.67
N VAL A 312 25.94 26.02 -45.86
CA VAL A 312 24.74 25.38 -46.44
C VAL A 312 24.90 23.86 -46.46
N SER A 313 23.90 23.13 -45.98
CA SER A 313 23.89 21.66 -46.04
C SER A 313 23.65 21.15 -47.47
N PRO A 314 23.98 19.88 -47.77
CA PRO A 314 23.38 19.20 -48.92
C PRO A 314 21.85 19.23 -48.85
N THR A 315 21.21 19.25 -50.02
CA THR A 315 19.76 19.11 -50.14
C THR A 315 19.31 17.72 -49.67
N PHE A 316 18.21 17.66 -48.94
CA PHE A 316 17.55 16.43 -48.50
C PHE A 316 16.04 16.51 -48.71
N GLU A 317 15.37 15.35 -48.74
CA GLU A 317 13.93 15.27 -49.03
C GLU A 317 13.14 14.83 -47.79
N ILE A 318 12.11 15.62 -47.46
CA ILE A 318 11.11 15.29 -46.47
C ILE A 318 10.00 14.50 -47.17
N THR A 319 9.91 13.21 -46.86
CA THR A 319 8.97 12.28 -47.52
C THR A 319 7.69 12.03 -46.71
N ASP A 320 7.76 12.18 -45.38
CA ASP A 320 6.64 12.08 -44.46
C ASP A 320 6.33 13.45 -43.85
N ASN A 321 5.10 13.95 -44.05
CA ASN A 321 4.65 15.23 -43.50
C ASN A 321 3.94 15.11 -42.16
N LYS A 322 4.00 13.94 -41.51
CA LYS A 322 3.45 13.68 -40.17
C LYS A 322 4.53 13.38 -39.14
N ALA A 323 5.73 13.01 -39.59
CA ALA A 323 6.85 12.71 -38.71
C ALA A 323 7.52 13.98 -38.18
N PHE A 324 7.86 13.98 -36.89
CA PHE A 324 8.70 15.00 -36.27
C PHE A 324 10.10 14.98 -36.87
N LEU A 325 10.81 16.11 -36.72
CA LEU A 325 12.24 16.20 -37.04
C LEU A 325 13.03 16.36 -35.75
N HIS A 326 14.16 15.67 -35.66
CA HIS A 326 15.10 15.78 -34.55
C HIS A 326 16.43 16.30 -35.07
N PHE A 327 16.86 17.46 -34.58
CA PHE A 327 18.17 18.03 -34.86
C PHE A 327 19.08 17.77 -33.67
N TYR A 328 20.23 17.17 -33.94
CA TYR A 328 21.27 16.89 -32.97
C TYR A 328 22.49 17.73 -33.31
N LEU A 329 23.05 18.35 -32.29
CA LEU A 329 24.24 19.18 -32.36
C LEU A 329 25.30 18.64 -31.41
N TYR A 330 26.54 18.59 -31.87
CA TYR A 330 27.70 18.29 -31.06
C TYR A 330 28.83 19.26 -31.40
N ALA A 331 29.50 19.78 -30.38
CA ALA A 331 30.79 20.43 -30.55
C ALA A 331 31.67 20.11 -29.33
N PRO A 332 33.00 20.00 -29.49
CA PRO A 332 33.92 19.71 -28.40
C PRO A 332 34.20 20.99 -27.58
N VAL A 333 33.14 21.62 -27.07
CA VAL A 333 33.23 22.79 -26.19
C VAL A 333 33.87 22.40 -24.85
N ASN A 334 34.72 23.28 -24.34
CA ASN A 334 35.46 23.07 -23.10
C ASN A 334 35.86 24.42 -22.53
N ASN A 335 35.20 24.83 -21.45
CA ASN A 335 35.20 26.21 -20.97
C ASN A 335 34.93 27.21 -22.10
N SER A 336 33.98 26.85 -22.95
CA SER A 336 33.57 27.58 -24.15
C SER A 336 32.13 27.23 -24.53
N TRP A 337 31.59 27.97 -25.49
CA TRP A 337 30.26 27.79 -26.04
C TRP A 337 30.27 27.87 -27.57
N VAL A 338 29.28 27.26 -28.21
CA VAL A 338 28.94 27.42 -29.62
C VAL A 338 27.47 27.76 -29.71
N ASP A 339 27.15 28.91 -30.31
CA ASP A 339 25.79 29.30 -30.68
C ASP A 339 25.60 29.07 -32.17
N LEU A 340 24.42 28.57 -32.52
CA LEU A 340 24.02 28.19 -33.87
C LEU A 340 22.67 28.82 -34.21
N ASP A 341 22.69 29.76 -35.15
CA ASP A 341 21.51 30.26 -35.83
C ASP A 341 21.30 29.43 -37.09
N ALA A 342 20.14 28.79 -37.22
CA ALA A 342 19.86 27.91 -38.35
C ALA A 342 18.51 28.22 -39.01
N LYS A 343 18.48 28.03 -40.33
CA LYS A 343 17.27 28.14 -41.15
C LYS A 343 17.09 26.87 -41.95
N LEU A 344 15.90 26.28 -41.86
CA LEU A 344 15.47 25.19 -42.73
C LEU A 344 14.62 25.76 -43.86
N ILE A 345 15.07 25.64 -45.11
CA ILE A 345 14.46 26.31 -46.27
C ILE A 345 13.88 25.28 -47.23
N ASN A 346 12.61 25.43 -47.60
CA ASN A 346 11.98 24.63 -48.66
C ASN A 346 12.38 25.20 -50.03
N GLU A 347 12.98 24.37 -50.89
CA GLU A 347 13.54 24.83 -52.18
C GLU A 347 12.47 25.19 -53.22
N GLU A 348 11.26 24.65 -53.10
CA GLU A 348 10.18 24.90 -54.06
C GLU A 348 9.37 26.14 -53.73
N THR A 349 9.12 26.37 -52.44
CA THR A 349 8.25 27.46 -51.95
C THR A 349 9.02 28.66 -51.41
N GLY A 350 10.30 28.49 -51.12
CA GLY A 350 11.14 29.51 -50.45
C GLY A 350 10.78 29.77 -48.99
N LYS A 351 9.79 29.06 -48.41
CA LYS A 351 9.43 29.20 -47.00
C LYS A 351 10.54 28.67 -46.12
N SER A 352 10.90 29.44 -45.09
CA SER A 352 11.94 29.09 -44.12
C SER A 352 11.38 28.97 -42.71
N VAL A 353 11.94 28.04 -41.94
CA VAL A 353 11.72 27.89 -40.50
C VAL A 353 13.04 28.20 -39.81
N TYR A 354 13.04 29.26 -39.00
CA TYR A 354 14.21 29.67 -38.22
C TYR A 354 14.22 28.96 -36.86
N PHE A 355 15.40 28.59 -36.40
CA PHE A 355 15.62 28.07 -35.06
C PHE A 355 17.03 28.36 -34.56
N GLU A 356 17.16 28.47 -33.25
CA GLU A 356 18.42 28.66 -32.55
C GLU A 356 18.76 27.40 -31.78
N SER A 357 20.04 27.05 -31.74
CA SER A 357 20.57 25.92 -30.99
C SER A 357 21.97 26.30 -30.49
N GLY A 358 22.50 25.55 -29.53
CA GLY A 358 23.86 25.77 -29.06
C GLY A 358 24.32 24.68 -28.12
N VAL A 359 25.62 24.63 -27.86
CA VAL A 359 26.22 23.75 -26.85
C VAL A 359 27.23 24.56 -26.06
N GLU A 360 27.29 24.30 -24.76
CA GLU A 360 28.24 24.94 -23.86
C GLU A 360 28.66 23.94 -22.80
N TYR A 361 29.92 23.99 -22.39
CA TYR A 361 30.41 23.13 -21.33
C TYR A 361 31.47 23.85 -20.52
N TYR A 362 31.23 23.97 -19.23
CA TYR A 362 32.11 24.63 -18.28
C TYR A 362 32.44 23.72 -17.11
N HIS A 363 33.66 23.84 -16.60
CA HIS A 363 34.10 23.16 -15.39
C HIS A 363 35.19 23.96 -14.70
N GLY A 364 35.28 23.80 -13.38
CA GLY A 364 36.18 24.56 -12.54
C GLY A 364 36.34 23.98 -11.15
N TYR A 365 37.15 24.66 -10.34
CA TYR A 365 37.39 24.29 -8.95
C TYR A 365 37.47 25.56 -8.10
N ASP A 366 36.46 25.76 -7.25
CA ASP A 366 36.40 26.89 -6.31
C ASP A 366 36.36 26.37 -4.87
N GLU A 367 35.17 26.00 -4.37
CA GLU A 367 34.96 25.32 -3.07
C GLU A 367 34.79 23.79 -3.22
N GLY A 368 35.08 23.28 -4.42
CA GLY A 368 34.88 21.91 -4.86
C GLY A 368 34.87 21.86 -6.38
N TYR A 369 34.98 20.65 -6.94
CA TYR A 369 34.87 20.44 -8.37
C TYR A 369 33.43 20.66 -8.84
N TRP A 370 33.26 21.42 -9.91
CA TRP A 370 31.96 21.62 -10.55
C TRP A 370 32.06 21.48 -12.08
N SER A 371 30.94 21.12 -12.72
CA SER A 371 30.77 21.09 -14.16
C SER A 371 29.33 21.45 -14.53
N GLU A 372 29.14 22.22 -15.59
CA GLU A 372 27.84 22.68 -16.09
C GLU A 372 27.78 22.57 -17.63
N GLY A 373 26.58 22.35 -18.15
CA GLY A 373 26.33 22.26 -19.58
C GLY A 373 26.56 20.88 -20.18
N SER A 374 26.61 20.82 -21.50
CA SER A 374 26.78 19.60 -22.30
C SER A 374 27.43 19.92 -23.63
N THR A 375 28.29 19.02 -24.11
CA THR A 375 28.88 19.08 -25.46
C THR A 375 27.90 18.70 -26.57
N THR A 376 26.68 18.28 -26.20
CA THR A 376 25.61 17.89 -27.13
C THR A 376 24.32 18.59 -26.79
N ASN A 377 23.56 18.97 -27.81
CA ASN A 377 22.20 19.47 -27.67
C ASN A 377 21.29 18.81 -28.72
N SER A 378 20.00 18.74 -28.45
CA SER A 378 19.01 18.22 -29.38
C SER A 378 17.72 19.02 -29.33
N MET A 379 17.14 19.27 -30.51
CA MET A 379 15.87 19.97 -30.66
C MET A 379 14.88 19.13 -31.47
N THR A 380 13.59 19.23 -31.15
CA THR A 380 12.51 18.56 -31.89
C THR A 380 11.62 19.58 -32.57
N PHE A 381 11.34 19.38 -33.86
CA PHE A 381 10.42 20.19 -34.65
C PHE A 381 9.15 19.42 -34.96
N SER A 382 8.03 20.14 -35.03
CA SER A 382 6.79 19.64 -35.62
C SER A 382 6.99 19.20 -37.07
N ALA A 383 6.12 18.33 -37.54
CA ALA A 383 6.17 17.84 -38.92
C ALA A 383 6.06 18.99 -39.94
N LEU A 384 6.83 18.88 -41.02
CA LEU A 384 6.86 19.87 -42.10
C LEU A 384 6.25 19.30 -43.39
N PRO A 385 5.79 20.15 -44.32
CA PRO A 385 5.32 19.71 -45.63
C PRO A 385 6.35 18.87 -46.38
N LYS A 386 5.88 17.97 -47.25
CA LYS A 386 6.76 17.21 -48.13
C LYS A 386 7.47 18.14 -49.11
N GLY A 387 8.71 17.81 -49.46
CA GLY A 387 9.49 18.57 -50.44
C GLY A 387 10.99 18.47 -50.19
N LYS A 388 11.76 19.19 -51.02
CA LYS A 388 13.21 19.32 -50.89
C LYS A 388 13.58 20.50 -50.01
N TYR A 389 14.56 20.27 -49.14
CA TYR A 389 15.01 21.23 -48.16
C TYR A 389 16.54 21.24 -48.07
N HIS A 390 17.08 22.37 -47.64
CA HIS A 390 18.45 22.48 -47.14
C HIS A 390 18.47 23.31 -45.85
N LEU A 391 19.52 23.13 -45.07
CA LEU A 391 19.81 23.93 -43.89
C LEU A 391 20.84 25.00 -44.22
N VAL A 392 20.64 26.18 -43.66
CA VAL A 392 21.63 27.26 -43.64
C VAL A 392 21.99 27.52 -42.19
N PHE A 393 23.28 27.50 -41.88
CA PHE A 393 23.83 27.63 -40.54
C PHE A 393 24.69 28.88 -40.45
N ASN A 394 24.60 29.57 -39.33
CA ASN A 394 25.60 30.53 -38.88
C ASN A 394 26.00 30.14 -37.46
N ALA A 395 27.28 29.84 -37.26
CA ALA A 395 27.76 29.33 -35.99
C ALA A 395 28.90 30.19 -35.45
N THR A 396 28.75 30.60 -34.21
CA THR A 396 29.71 31.44 -33.52
C THR A 396 30.18 30.78 -32.24
N THR A 397 31.41 31.09 -31.83
CA THR A 397 31.98 30.56 -30.59
C THR A 397 32.82 31.60 -29.88
N ASN A 398 32.98 31.47 -28.57
CA ASN A 398 33.99 32.21 -27.80
C ASN A 398 35.33 31.49 -27.69
N ALA A 399 35.46 30.26 -28.22
CA ALA A 399 36.72 29.54 -28.22
C ALA A 399 37.77 30.22 -29.10
N TYR A 400 39.05 30.03 -28.78
CA TYR A 400 40.14 30.51 -29.63
C TYR A 400 40.21 29.70 -30.94
N GLY A 401 40.21 30.40 -32.08
CA GLY A 401 40.27 29.78 -33.40
C GLY A 401 38.91 29.32 -33.91
N SER A 402 38.82 28.07 -34.37
CA SER A 402 37.57 27.48 -34.87
C SER A 402 37.30 26.14 -34.20
N LEU A 403 36.04 25.86 -33.88
CA LEU A 403 35.62 24.57 -33.33
C LEU A 403 34.84 23.75 -34.37
N PRO A 404 35.13 22.44 -34.51
CA PRO A 404 34.31 21.57 -35.35
C PRO A 404 32.93 21.35 -34.71
N VAL A 405 31.89 21.58 -35.49
CA VAL A 405 30.49 21.40 -35.12
C VAL A 405 29.91 20.30 -35.99
N LYS A 406 29.40 19.24 -35.36
CA LYS A 406 28.72 18.14 -36.04
C LYS A 406 27.22 18.27 -35.85
N TYR A 407 26.48 18.07 -36.93
CA TYR A 407 25.03 18.03 -36.87
C TYR A 407 24.46 16.76 -37.49
N SER A 408 23.29 16.38 -37.01
CA SER A 408 22.45 15.35 -37.63
C SER A 408 21.00 15.79 -37.57
N LEU A 409 20.35 15.82 -38.72
CA LEU A 409 18.90 15.99 -38.82
C LEU A 409 18.28 14.63 -39.17
N LYS A 410 17.37 14.18 -38.32
CA LYS A 410 16.64 12.94 -38.50
C LYS A 410 15.13 13.19 -38.55
N GLN A 411 14.42 12.31 -39.24
CA GLN A 411 12.96 12.31 -39.34
C GLN A 411 12.40 11.02 -38.73
N GLY A 412 11.34 11.15 -37.92
CA GLY A 412 10.68 10.02 -37.25
C GLY A 412 10.99 9.96 -35.76
N GLY A 413 10.88 8.78 -35.15
CA GLY A 413 11.06 8.60 -33.70
C GLY A 413 9.78 8.80 -32.88
N ILE A 414 9.90 8.59 -31.57
CA ILE A 414 8.79 8.70 -30.61
C ILE A 414 9.27 9.48 -29.38
N ASN A 415 8.44 10.38 -28.87
CA ASN A 415 8.69 11.02 -27.59
C ASN A 415 8.44 10.04 -26.43
N GLY A 416 9.51 9.59 -25.76
CA GLY A 416 9.46 8.61 -24.67
C GLY A 416 8.74 9.07 -23.40
N GLY A 417 8.60 10.38 -23.19
CA GLY A 417 8.10 10.95 -21.93
C GLY A 417 6.65 10.55 -21.58
N SER A 418 5.78 10.44 -22.58
CA SER A 418 4.35 10.13 -22.38
C SER A 418 4.09 8.70 -21.88
N PHE A 419 5.02 7.78 -22.11
CA PHE A 419 4.85 6.38 -21.70
C PHE A 419 5.04 6.21 -20.19
N PHE A 420 6.04 6.87 -19.60
CA PHE A 420 6.26 6.81 -18.15
C PHE A 420 5.06 7.34 -17.36
N PHE A 421 4.47 8.45 -17.84
CA PHE A 421 3.26 9.00 -17.24
C PHE A 421 2.07 8.05 -17.33
N THR A 422 1.90 7.38 -18.47
CA THR A 422 0.81 6.42 -18.67
C THR A 422 0.98 5.17 -17.80
N ILE A 423 2.20 4.64 -17.68
CA ILE A 423 2.51 3.52 -16.78
C ILE A 423 2.20 3.90 -15.33
N PHE A 424 2.59 5.10 -14.91
CA PHE A 424 2.28 5.61 -13.57
C PHE A 424 0.78 5.62 -13.30
N LEU A 425 -0.03 6.19 -14.21
CA LEU A 425 -1.49 6.22 -14.07
C LEU A 425 -2.10 4.82 -14.02
N MET A 426 -1.56 3.87 -14.79
CA MET A 426 -2.06 2.50 -14.85
C MET A 426 -1.78 1.70 -13.58
N LEU A 427 -0.64 1.97 -12.93
CA LEU A 427 -0.25 1.32 -11.68
C LEU A 427 -0.88 1.99 -10.45
N LEU A 428 -1.35 3.23 -10.55
CA LEU A 428 -1.91 3.99 -9.43
C LEU A 428 -3.00 3.22 -8.65
N PRO A 429 -4.02 2.59 -9.27
CA PRO A 429 -5.02 1.82 -8.54
C PRO A 429 -4.42 0.62 -7.78
N SER A 430 -3.40 -0.03 -8.35
CA SER A 430 -2.69 -1.15 -7.72
C SER A 430 -1.93 -0.68 -6.49
N VAL A 431 -1.23 0.45 -6.59
CA VAL A 431 -0.49 1.06 -5.48
C VAL A 431 -1.42 1.48 -4.36
N VAL A 432 -2.53 2.16 -4.69
CA VAL A 432 -3.54 2.59 -3.70
C VAL A 432 -4.18 1.37 -3.03
N GLY A 433 -4.56 0.35 -3.80
CA GLY A 433 -5.13 -0.89 -3.26
C GLY A 433 -4.17 -1.61 -2.31
N LEU A 434 -2.90 -1.75 -2.71
CA LEU A 434 -1.86 -2.33 -1.86
C LEU A 434 -1.62 -1.49 -0.61
N GLY A 435 -1.58 -0.16 -0.73
CA GLY A 435 -1.46 0.75 0.41
C GLY A 435 -2.58 0.55 1.43
N TYR A 436 -3.82 0.44 0.96
CA TYR A 436 -4.97 0.16 1.83
C TYR A 436 -4.88 -1.23 2.50
N TYR A 437 -4.44 -2.25 1.76
CA TYR A 437 -4.20 -3.59 2.31
C TYR A 437 -3.12 -3.58 3.40
N PHE A 438 -1.97 -2.95 3.14
CA PHE A 438 -0.88 -2.86 4.11
C PHE A 438 -1.28 -2.04 5.35
N TYR A 439 -2.05 -0.96 5.16
CA TYR A 439 -2.60 -0.19 6.26
C TYR A 439 -3.54 -1.03 7.14
N PHE A 440 -4.41 -1.83 6.53
CA PHE A 440 -5.28 -2.77 7.23
C PHE A 440 -4.48 -3.83 8.00
N GLU A 441 -3.50 -4.46 7.34
CA GLU A 441 -2.61 -5.45 7.96
C GLU A 441 -1.80 -4.85 9.12
N TYR A 442 -1.33 -3.61 8.98
CA TYR A 442 -0.65 -2.90 10.04
C TYR A 442 -1.57 -2.68 11.24
N LYS A 443 -2.79 -2.16 11.02
CA LYS A 443 -3.79 -1.96 12.08
C LYS A 443 -4.16 -3.25 12.79
N ARG A 444 -4.25 -4.35 12.04
CA ARG A 444 -4.55 -5.69 12.58
C ARG A 444 -3.42 -6.26 13.44
N ARG A 445 -2.16 -5.94 13.15
CA ARG A 445 -1.00 -6.43 13.91
C ARG A 445 -0.76 -5.70 15.23
N ILE A 446 -1.31 -4.50 15.38
CA ILE A 446 -1.13 -3.66 16.57
C ILE A 446 -2.37 -3.66 17.48
N SER A 447 -3.42 -4.41 17.13
CA SER A 447 -4.67 -4.52 17.90
C SER A 447 -4.53 -5.52 19.05
#